data_AF-A0A7X7FRM1-F1
#
_entry.id   AF-A0A7X7FRM1-F1
#
_cell.length_a   1.000
_cell.length_b   1.000
_cell.length_c   1.000
_cell.angle_alpha   90.00
_cell.angle_beta   90.00
_cell.angle_gamma   90.00
#
_symmetry.space_group_name_H-M   'P 1'
#
loop_
_entity.id
_entity.type
_entity.pdbx_description
1 polymer ?
#
loop_
_entity_poly.entity_id
_entity_poly.type
_entity_poly.pdbx_seq_one_letter_code
_entity_poly.pdbx_strand_id
1 'polypeptide(L)' 'EASPIPVIASGGVTTVDDVRALCRLPLGGIIVGRAIYERRIDLAEVIRIAASGAAS' A
#
# COMPACT_ATOMS: atom_id res chain seq x y z
N GLU A 1 -5.32 18.21 16.03
CA GLU A 1 -4.18 17.35 16.39
C GLU A 1 -4.21 16.06 15.59
N ALA A 2 -3.05 15.44 15.37
CA ALA A 2 -2.94 14.13 14.72
C ALA A 2 -2.95 13.01 15.78
N SER A 3 -3.48 11.83 15.42
CA SER A 3 -3.55 10.65 16.30
C SER A 3 -2.18 9.99 16.45
N PRO A 4 -1.80 9.50 17.65
CA PRO A 4 -0.58 8.71 17.85
C PRO A 4 -0.71 7.27 17.33
N ILE A 5 -1.91 6.84 16.92
CA ILE A 5 -2.17 5.49 16.43
C ILE A 5 -1.73 5.41 14.95
N PRO A 6 -0.94 4.40 14.56
CA PRO A 6 -0.56 4.18 13.16
C PRO A 6 -1.78 4.10 12.24
N VAL A 7 -1.72 4.84 11.12
CA VAL A 7 -2.81 4.90 10.14
C VAL A 7 -2.67 3.76 9.13
N ILE A 8 -3.78 3.11 8.79
CA ILE A 8 -3.85 2.10 7.72
C ILE A 8 -4.62 2.70 6.55
N ALA A 9 -4.04 2.68 5.34
CA ALA A 9 -4.75 3.06 4.12
C ALA A 9 -5.62 1.90 3.64
N SER A 10 -6.95 2.07 3.62
CA SER A 10 -7.90 0.97 3.37
C SER A 10 -8.56 0.97 1.98
N GLY A 11 -8.41 2.03 1.19
CA GLY A 11 -9.16 2.21 -0.05
C GLY A 11 -8.42 2.97 -1.14
N GLY A 12 -8.91 2.86 -2.38
CA GLY A 12 -8.40 3.60 -3.53
C GLY A 12 -7.17 3.00 -4.21
N VAL A 13 -6.67 1.85 -3.76
CA VAL A 13 -5.50 1.21 -4.39
C VAL A 13 -5.94 0.44 -5.63
N THR A 14 -5.67 1.01 -6.81
CA THR A 14 -6.11 0.48 -8.11
C THR A 14 -4.97 0.23 -9.08
N THR A 15 -3.83 0.86 -8.83
CA THR A 15 -2.59 0.73 -9.61
C THR A 15 -1.40 0.45 -8.72
N VAL A 16 -0.30 0.00 -9.34
CA VAL A 16 0.99 -0.18 -8.67
C VAL A 16 1.56 1.17 -8.17
N ASP A 17 1.27 2.26 -8.88
CA ASP A 17 1.75 3.59 -8.48
C ASP A 17 1.04 4.11 -7.22
N ASP A 18 -0.22 3.74 -7.01
CA ASP A 18 -0.92 4.01 -5.74
C ASP A 18 -0.15 3.36 -4.57
N VAL A 19 0.31 2.11 -4.74
CA VAL A 19 1.11 1.39 -3.73
C VAL A 19 2.43 2.12 -3.48
N ARG A 20 3.15 2.51 -4.53
CA ARG A 20 4.42 3.25 -4.39
C ARG A 20 4.24 4.57 -3.67
N ALA A 21 3.18 5.30 -3.97
CA ALA A 21 2.86 6.56 -3.31
C ALA A 21 2.55 6.37 -1.83
N LEU A 22 1.73 5.35 -1.50
CA LEU A 22 1.37 5.03 -0.11
C LEU A 22 2.57 4.54 0.71
N CYS A 23 3.50 3.79 0.11
CA CYS A 23 4.74 3.37 0.78
C CYS A 23 5.67 4.53 1.17
N ARG A 24 5.47 5.74 0.63
CA ARG A 24 6.23 6.95 1.01
C ARG A 24 5.63 7.69 2.21
N LEU A 25 4.46 7.26 2.68
CA LEU A 25 3.76 7.86 3.81
C LEU A 25 4.04 7.07 5.10
N PRO A 26 3.97 7.72 6.28
CA PRO A 26 4.16 7.06 7.58
C PRO A 26 2.91 6.25 7.97
N LEU A 27 2.59 5.22 7.19
CA LEU A 27 1.46 4.32 7.40
C LEU A 27 1.90 3.05 8.13
N GLY A 28 1.02 2.53 8.98
CA GLY A 28 1.17 1.20 9.58
C GLY A 28 0.84 0.06 8.61
N GLY A 29 0.17 0.36 7.48
CA GLY A 29 -0.15 -0.64 6.46
C GLY A 29 -1.08 -0.13 5.36
N ILE A 30 -1.29 -0.99 4.36
CA ILE A 30 -2.16 -0.75 3.21
C ILE A 30 -3.04 -1.99 3.03
N ILE A 31 -4.34 -1.81 2.82
CA ILE A 31 -5.28 -2.88 2.47
C ILE A 31 -5.61 -2.75 0.98
N VAL A 32 -5.33 -3.82 0.23
CA VAL A 32 -5.63 -3.91 -1.19
C VAL A 32 -6.70 -4.98 -1.40
N GLY A 33 -7.86 -4.58 -1.93
CA GLY A 33 -9.00 -5.46 -2.15
C GLY A 33 -9.15 -5.87 -3.61
N ARG A 34 -10.25 -5.44 -4.23
CA ARG A 34 -10.70 -5.84 -5.59
C ARG A 34 -9.63 -5.78 -6.67
N ALA A 35 -8.68 -4.85 -6.60
CA ALA A 35 -7.64 -4.70 -7.62
C ALA A 35 -6.77 -5.97 -7.78
N ILE A 36 -6.55 -6.73 -6.71
CA ILE A 36 -5.86 -8.03 -6.76
C ILE A 36 -6.75 -9.09 -7.42
N TYR A 37 -8.01 -9.19 -6.98
CA TYR A 37 -8.96 -10.19 -7.49
C TYR A 37 -9.28 -10.00 -8.97
N GLU A 38 -9.35 -8.76 -9.43
CA GLU A 38 -9.57 -8.39 -10.84
C GLU A 38 -8.29 -8.40 -11.66
N ARG A 39 -7.15 -8.83 -11.08
CA ARG A 39 -5.82 -8.89 -11.72
C ARG A 39 -5.35 -7.55 -12.31
N ARG A 40 -5.82 -6.44 -11.75
CA ARG A 40 -5.33 -5.09 -12.10
C ARG A 40 -3.95 -4.83 -11.50
N ILE A 41 -3.65 -5.48 -10.39
CA ILE A 41 -2.37 -5.42 -9.71
C ILE A 41 -1.95 -6.85 -9.36
N ASP A 42 -0.68 -7.17 -9.55
CA ASP A 42 -0.08 -8.43 -9.12
C ASP A 42 0.32 -8.39 -7.63
N LEU A 43 -0.08 -9.41 -6.87
CA LEU A 43 0.20 -9.48 -5.44
C LEU A 43 1.71 -9.56 -5.15
N ALA A 44 2.46 -10.32 -5.95
CA ALA A 44 3.90 -10.46 -5.74
C ALA A 44 4.65 -9.14 -6.05
N GLU A 45 4.18 -8.35 -7.00
CA GLU A 45 4.65 -6.99 -7.23
C GLU A 45 4.40 -6.06 -6.04
N VAL A 46 3.18 -6.07 -5.48
CA VAL A 46 2.85 -5.27 -4.29
C VAL A 46 3.78 -5.60 -3.11
N ILE A 47 3.99 -6.90 -2.84
CA ILE A 47 4.87 -7.36 -1.76
C ILE A 47 6.31 -6.89 -2.00
N ARG A 48 6.82 -7.01 -3.23
CA ARG A 48 8.18 -6.53 -3.57
C ARG A 48 8.33 -5.03 -3.31
N ILE A 49 7.36 -4.22 -3.73
CA ILE A 49 7.38 -2.77 -3.54
C ILE A 49 7.36 -2.43 -2.05
N ALA A 50 6.43 -3.04 -1.30
CA ALA A 50 6.30 -2.81 0.14
C ALA A 50 7.57 -3.21 0.91
N ALA A 51 8.21 -4.33 0.53
CA ALA A 51 9.46 -4.77 1.14
C ALA A 51 10.64 -3.83 0.82
N SER A 52 10.70 -3.29 -0.40
CA SER A 52 11.75 -2.35 -0.80
C SER A 52 11.62 -0.96 -0.15
N GLY A 53 10.40 -0.54 0.20
CA GLY A 53 10.14 0.72 0.90
C GLY A 53 10.50 0.70 2.39
N ALA A 54 10.59 -0.48 3.02
CA ALA A 54 10.97 -0.63 4.43
C ALA A 54 12.48 -0.53 4.70
N ALA A 55 13.30 -0.38 3.64
CA ALA A 55 14.76 -0.36 3.72
C ALA A 55 15.38 1.05 3.65
N SER A 56 14.61 2.11 3.93
CA SER A 56 15.10 3.50 3.96
C SER A 56 14.64 4.24 5.21
#